data_AF-A0A4R8DEX8-F1
#
_entry.id   AF-A0A4R8DEX8-F1
#
_cell.length_a   1.000
_cell.length_b   1.000
_cell.length_c   1.000
_cell.angle_alpha   90.00
_cell.angle_beta   90.00
_cell.angle_gamma   90.00
#
_symmetry.space_group_name_H-M   'P 1'
#
loop_
_entity.id
_entity.type
_entity.pdbx_description
1 polymer ?
#
loop_
_entity_poly.entity_id
_entity_poly.type
_entity_poly.pdbx_seq_one_letter_code
_entity_poly.pdbx_strand_id
1 'polypeptide(L)'
;MKIFLLPALLASLTACGQQRDLDRFYDKYKSNDALTTQISINPSLLMSVGFSDTQNNAWKDKVSKFRLFILDAKKVPSAAEDIRDLFKRLQQDHYDELITVHKGTKGGQLLCKDLAGDHRDLVLFVRGDDDGLIFAEVEGRFTEKDLDAIRGSVQ
;
A
#
# COMPACT_ATOMS: atom_id res chain seq x y z
N MET A 1 -12.40 23.37 -55.12
CA MET A 1 -11.60 22.14 -54.98
C MET A 1 -11.33 21.92 -53.50
N LYS A 2 -11.59 20.71 -53.00
CA LYS A 2 -11.75 20.35 -51.59
C LYS A 2 -10.40 20.25 -50.85
N ILE A 3 -10.32 21.01 -49.75
CA ILE A 3 -9.70 20.77 -48.43
C ILE A 3 -8.74 19.57 -48.35
N PHE A 4 -7.47 19.87 -48.10
CA PHE A 4 -6.43 18.93 -47.70
C PHE A 4 -5.84 19.43 -46.36
N LEU A 5 -6.43 19.01 -45.24
CA LEU A 5 -5.95 19.36 -43.89
C LEU A 5 -6.61 18.44 -42.86
N LEU A 6 -6.23 17.15 -42.83
CA LEU A 6 -6.58 16.26 -41.70
C LEU A 6 -5.74 14.96 -41.70
N PRO A 7 -4.51 14.98 -41.16
CA PRO A 7 -4.13 13.86 -40.30
C PRO A 7 -3.29 14.36 -39.12
N ALA A 8 -3.92 15.07 -38.17
CA ALA A 8 -3.25 15.46 -36.92
C ALA A 8 -4.12 15.21 -35.67
N LEU A 9 -5.28 14.55 -35.81
CA LEU A 9 -6.32 14.51 -34.77
C LEU A 9 -6.58 13.11 -34.18
N LEU A 10 -5.59 12.21 -34.17
CA LEU A 10 -5.76 10.83 -33.69
C LEU A 10 -4.78 10.38 -32.59
N ALA A 11 -3.97 11.29 -32.03
CA ALA A 11 -3.03 10.96 -30.96
C ALA A 11 -3.55 11.26 -29.53
N SER A 12 -4.82 11.61 -29.36
CA SER A 12 -5.41 11.84 -28.04
C SER A 12 -6.29 10.66 -27.66
N LEU A 13 -6.16 10.19 -26.41
CA LEU A 13 -7.04 9.26 -25.67
C LEU A 13 -6.53 7.85 -25.35
N THR A 14 -5.22 7.64 -25.18
CA THR A 14 -4.75 6.58 -24.26
C THR A 14 -4.33 7.18 -22.91
N ALA A 15 -5.29 7.82 -22.24
CA ALA A 15 -5.27 7.95 -20.80
C ALA A 15 -5.93 6.70 -20.19
N CYS A 16 -5.39 5.51 -20.52
CA CYS A 16 -5.72 4.33 -19.75
C CYS A 16 -5.04 4.51 -18.40
N GLY A 17 -5.84 4.77 -17.36
CA GLY A 17 -5.35 4.89 -15.99
C GLY A 17 -4.41 3.75 -15.68
N GLN A 18 -3.13 4.09 -15.51
CA GLN A 18 -2.09 3.11 -15.26
C GLN A 18 -2.41 2.45 -13.92
N GLN A 19 -2.81 1.19 -13.97
CA GLN A 19 -3.09 0.42 -12.77
C GLN A 19 -1.86 0.44 -11.87
N ARG A 20 -2.05 0.84 -10.61
CA ARG A 20 -0.95 1.00 -9.64
C ARG A 20 -0.28 -0.34 -9.39
N ASP A 21 1.01 -0.33 -9.09
CA ASP A 21 1.75 -1.56 -8.83
C ASP A 21 1.19 -2.33 -7.62
N LEU A 22 0.68 -1.62 -6.61
CA LEU A 22 -0.07 -2.19 -5.50
C LEU A 22 -1.34 -2.91 -5.94
N ASP A 23 -2.13 -2.29 -6.84
CA ASP A 23 -3.37 -2.89 -7.34
C ASP A 23 -3.07 -4.16 -8.11
N ARG A 24 -2.01 -4.15 -8.94
CA ARG A 24 -1.58 -5.32 -9.70
C ARG A 24 -1.10 -6.44 -8.79
N PHE A 25 -0.32 -6.11 -7.76
CA PHE A 25 0.14 -7.08 -6.78
C PHE A 25 -1.03 -7.68 -6.01
N TYR A 26 -1.97 -6.85 -5.55
CA TYR A 26 -3.18 -7.31 -4.88
C TYR A 26 -4.00 -8.23 -5.79
N ASP A 27 -4.23 -7.83 -7.03
CA ASP A 27 -5.00 -8.61 -8.01
C ASP A 27 -4.38 -9.97 -8.32
N LYS A 28 -3.04 -10.08 -8.30
CA LYS A 28 -2.32 -11.34 -8.50
C LYS A 28 -2.68 -12.38 -7.43
N TYR A 29 -2.90 -11.94 -6.19
CA TYR A 29 -3.13 -12.85 -5.07
C TYR A 29 -4.57 -12.91 -4.58
N LYS A 30 -5.40 -11.89 -4.84
CA LYS A 30 -6.79 -11.82 -4.38
C LYS A 30 -7.65 -13.03 -4.79
N SER A 31 -7.31 -13.69 -5.88
CA SER A 31 -8.04 -14.85 -6.42
C SER A 31 -7.53 -16.20 -5.91
N ASN A 32 -6.54 -16.21 -5.03
CA ASN A 32 -5.97 -17.44 -4.49
C ASN A 32 -6.40 -17.60 -3.02
N ASP A 33 -7.53 -18.27 -2.84
CA ASP A 33 -8.17 -18.52 -1.53
C ASP A 33 -7.24 -19.23 -0.53
N ALA A 34 -6.20 -19.93 -1.00
CA ALA A 34 -5.22 -20.58 -0.14
C ALA A 34 -4.26 -19.58 0.55
N LEU A 35 -4.22 -18.34 0.06
CA LEU A 35 -3.22 -17.30 0.36
C LEU A 35 -3.83 -16.00 0.88
N THR A 36 -5.17 -15.88 0.87
CA THR A 36 -5.87 -14.64 1.14
C THR A 36 -6.90 -14.83 2.23
N THR A 37 -6.63 -14.29 3.41
CA THR A 37 -7.73 -13.87 4.27
C THR A 37 -8.13 -12.47 3.81
N GLN A 38 -9.07 -12.39 2.87
CA GLN A 38 -9.63 -11.09 2.47
C GLN A 38 -10.51 -10.58 3.62
N ILE A 39 -9.91 -9.76 4.46
CA ILE A 39 -10.60 -9.12 5.58
C ILE A 39 -11.15 -7.78 5.09
N SER A 40 -12.37 -7.78 4.57
CA SER A 40 -13.17 -6.54 4.41
C SER A 40 -13.74 -6.14 5.77
N ILE A 41 -12.88 -5.67 6.66
CA ILE A 41 -13.32 -5.04 7.92
C ILE A 41 -13.30 -3.53 7.72
N ASN A 42 -14.25 -2.85 8.36
CA ASN A 42 -14.26 -1.40 8.44
C ASN A 42 -12.87 -0.92 8.91
N PRO A 43 -12.18 -0.05 8.15
CA PRO A 43 -10.85 0.44 8.50
C PRO A 43 -10.74 0.90 9.96
N SER A 44 -11.77 1.55 10.50
CA SER A 44 -11.80 2.01 11.88
C SER A 44 -11.71 0.87 12.90
N LEU A 45 -12.31 -0.29 12.63
CA LEU A 45 -12.26 -1.47 13.49
C LEU A 45 -10.87 -2.13 13.47
N LEU A 46 -10.26 -2.31 12.30
CA LEU A 46 -8.89 -2.87 12.23
C LEU A 46 -7.86 -1.96 12.89
N MET A 47 -8.00 -0.65 12.68
CA MET A 47 -7.12 0.33 13.30
C MET A 47 -7.32 0.42 14.82
N SER A 48 -8.52 0.15 15.33
CA SER A 48 -8.78 0.08 16.77
C SER A 48 -8.10 -1.11 17.45
N VAL A 49 -7.96 -2.24 16.75
CA VAL A 49 -7.34 -3.46 17.27
C VAL A 49 -5.81 -3.43 17.15
N GLY A 50 -5.25 -2.89 16.06
CA GLY A 50 -3.80 -2.87 15.82
C GLY A 50 -3.02 -1.75 16.51
N PHE A 51 -3.69 -0.63 16.83
CA PHE A 51 -3.04 0.59 17.36
C PHE A 51 -3.73 1.06 18.65
N SER A 52 -3.92 0.14 19.59
CA SER A 52 -4.87 0.32 20.70
C SER A 52 -4.43 1.29 21.81
N ASP A 53 -3.20 1.82 21.81
CA ASP A 53 -2.63 2.33 23.07
C ASP A 53 -1.94 3.71 23.05
N THR A 54 -2.38 4.65 22.19
CA THR A 54 -1.89 6.03 22.26
C THR A 54 -3.02 7.06 22.27
N GLN A 55 -2.88 8.03 23.19
CA GLN A 55 -3.73 9.22 23.24
C GLN A 55 -3.75 9.89 21.86
N ASN A 56 -4.96 10.17 21.37
CA ASN A 56 -5.24 10.93 20.15
C ASN A 56 -4.99 10.22 18.80
N ASN A 57 -5.76 9.15 18.57
CA ASN A 57 -5.82 8.41 17.31
C ASN A 57 -6.78 9.01 16.25
N ALA A 58 -7.00 10.33 16.26
CA ALA A 58 -7.93 11.01 15.34
C ALA A 58 -7.59 10.84 13.85
N TRP A 59 -6.36 10.42 13.53
CA TRP A 59 -5.95 10.08 12.17
C TRP A 59 -6.71 8.86 11.61
N LYS A 60 -7.20 7.95 12.46
CA LYS A 60 -7.95 6.75 12.05
C LYS A 60 -9.25 7.10 11.31
N ASP A 61 -9.90 8.19 11.69
CA ASP A 61 -11.14 8.67 11.06
C ASP A 61 -10.90 9.29 9.68
N LYS A 62 -9.63 9.54 9.32
CA LYS A 62 -9.23 10.09 8.02
C LYS A 62 -8.89 9.00 6.99
N VAL A 63 -8.93 7.73 7.41
CA VAL A 63 -8.72 6.58 6.55
C VAL A 63 -9.91 6.40 5.61
N SER A 64 -9.64 6.46 4.32
CA SER A 64 -10.64 6.28 3.26
C SER A 64 -10.60 4.89 2.64
N LYS A 65 -9.45 4.22 2.71
CA LYS A 65 -9.23 2.87 2.20
C LYS A 65 -8.28 2.14 3.12
N PHE A 66 -8.56 0.86 3.34
CA PHE A 66 -7.66 -0.04 4.02
C PHE A 66 -7.64 -1.37 3.28
N ARG A 67 -6.46 -1.88 2.98
CA ARG A 67 -6.25 -3.22 2.45
C ARG A 67 -5.26 -3.95 3.34
N LEU A 68 -5.60 -5.16 3.75
CA LEU A 68 -4.69 -6.06 4.45
C LEU A 68 -4.55 -7.34 3.66
N PHE A 69 -3.33 -7.82 3.58
CA PHE A 69 -2.98 -9.03 2.89
C PHE A 69 -1.90 -9.76 3.68
N ILE A 70 -2.06 -11.07 3.85
CA ILE A 70 -1.14 -11.91 4.61
C ILE A 70 -0.71 -13.04 3.69
N LEU A 71 0.57 -13.04 3.33
CA LEU A 71 1.19 -14.09 2.54
C LEU A 71 1.91 -15.07 3.45
N ASP A 72 1.58 -16.34 3.26
CA ASP A 72 2.38 -17.45 3.78
C ASP A 72 3.36 -17.90 2.69
N ALA A 73 4.63 -17.50 2.81
CA ALA A 73 5.65 -17.82 1.82
C ALA A 73 5.88 -19.33 1.65
N LYS A 74 5.56 -20.17 2.65
CA LYS A 74 5.63 -21.63 2.53
C LYS A 74 4.59 -22.18 1.55
N LYS A 75 3.48 -21.47 1.35
CA LYS A 75 2.41 -21.83 0.42
C LYS A 75 2.59 -21.19 -0.97
N VAL A 76 3.51 -20.23 -1.10
CA VAL A 76 3.75 -19.47 -2.33
C VAL A 76 5.23 -19.35 -2.60
N PRO A 77 5.81 -20.30 -3.35
CA PRO A 77 7.24 -20.27 -3.65
C PRO A 77 7.72 -18.97 -4.30
N SER A 78 6.86 -18.27 -5.07
CA SER A 78 7.21 -17.01 -5.74
C SER A 78 7.00 -15.75 -4.89
N ALA A 79 6.33 -15.82 -3.73
CA ALA A 79 5.94 -14.63 -2.98
C ALA A 79 7.13 -13.77 -2.57
N ALA A 80 8.23 -14.40 -2.14
CA ALA A 80 9.41 -13.67 -1.69
C ALA A 80 10.04 -12.81 -2.81
N GLU A 81 10.07 -13.31 -4.05
CA GLU A 81 10.56 -12.57 -5.21
C GLU A 81 9.57 -11.48 -5.63
N ASP A 82 8.29 -11.82 -5.72
CA ASP A 82 7.21 -10.90 -6.07
C ASP A 82 7.15 -9.68 -5.12
N ILE A 83 7.38 -9.90 -3.82
CA ILE A 83 7.45 -8.85 -2.79
C ILE A 83 8.68 -7.97 -3.01
N ARG A 84 9.84 -8.57 -3.27
CA ARG A 84 11.08 -7.81 -3.51
C ARG A 84 10.93 -6.91 -4.73
N ASP A 85 10.28 -7.42 -5.77
CA ASP A 85 9.99 -6.65 -6.97
C ASP A 85 8.93 -5.58 -6.76
N LEU A 86 7.90 -5.85 -5.94
CA LEU A 86 6.96 -4.82 -5.51
C LEU A 86 7.69 -3.68 -4.81
N PHE A 87 8.57 -3.99 -3.86
CA PHE A 87 9.30 -2.96 -3.12
C PHE A 87 10.12 -2.05 -4.04
N LYS A 88 10.86 -2.63 -4.99
CA LYS A 88 11.60 -1.86 -6.00
C LYS A 88 10.68 -0.97 -6.84
N ARG A 89 9.51 -1.49 -7.24
CA ARG A 89 8.51 -0.72 -7.99
C ARG A 89 7.93 0.43 -7.18
N LEU A 90 7.65 0.22 -5.89
CA LEU A 90 7.19 1.30 -5.00
C LEU A 90 8.24 2.41 -4.84
N GLN A 91 9.51 2.05 -4.71
CA GLN A 91 10.59 3.06 -4.70
C GLN A 91 10.65 3.85 -6.01
N GLN A 92 10.45 3.18 -7.16
CA GLN A 92 10.36 3.84 -8.47
C GLN A 92 9.11 4.72 -8.60
N ASP A 93 8.03 4.37 -7.92
CA ASP A 93 6.77 5.11 -7.87
C ASP A 93 6.75 6.18 -6.76
N HIS A 94 7.93 6.62 -6.29
CA HIS A 94 8.11 7.71 -5.32
C HIS A 94 7.44 7.47 -3.96
N TYR A 95 7.42 6.21 -3.49
CA TYR A 95 7.18 5.96 -2.08
C TYR A 95 8.44 6.24 -1.27
N ASP A 96 8.33 7.17 -0.34
CA ASP A 96 9.38 7.51 0.62
C ASP A 96 9.27 6.64 1.87
N GLU A 97 10.41 6.28 2.45
CA GLU A 97 10.45 5.53 3.69
C GLU A 97 10.09 6.43 4.88
N LEU A 98 9.03 6.06 5.61
CA LEU A 98 8.57 6.78 6.79
C LEU A 98 9.22 6.24 8.06
N ILE A 99 9.24 4.90 8.20
CA ILE A 99 9.84 4.17 9.33
C ILE A 99 10.36 2.83 8.83
N THR A 100 11.50 2.42 9.37
CA THR A 100 11.96 1.04 9.30
C THR A 100 12.32 0.53 10.70
N VAL A 101 11.77 -0.62 11.06
CA VAL A 101 12.05 -1.34 12.31
C VAL A 101 12.73 -2.66 11.99
N HIS A 102 13.84 -2.97 12.67
CA HIS A 102 14.53 -4.25 12.54
C HIS A 102 14.68 -4.91 13.91
N LYS A 103 14.32 -6.19 14.02
CA LYS A 103 14.52 -7.01 15.22
C LYS A 103 14.95 -8.43 14.82
N GLY A 104 16.26 -8.62 14.69
CA GLY A 104 16.82 -9.89 14.21
C GLY A 104 16.48 -10.12 12.74
N THR A 105 15.91 -11.28 12.42
CA THR A 105 15.39 -11.61 11.07
C THR A 105 14.02 -10.98 10.77
N LYS A 106 13.35 -10.43 11.79
CA LYS A 106 12.09 -9.70 11.64
C LYS A 106 12.37 -8.24 11.28
N GLY A 107 11.50 -7.69 10.44
CA GLY A 107 11.54 -6.27 10.13
C GLY A 107 10.19 -5.77 9.68
N GLY A 108 9.95 -4.48 9.90
CA GLY A 108 8.81 -3.75 9.42
C GLY A 108 9.27 -2.51 8.65
N GLN A 109 8.63 -2.20 7.53
CA GLN A 109 8.88 -0.97 6.78
C GLN A 109 7.55 -0.31 6.49
N LEU A 110 7.44 0.96 6.85
CA LEU A 110 6.31 1.82 6.55
C LEU A 110 6.77 2.83 5.51
N LEU A 111 6.14 2.78 4.34
CA LEU A 111 6.35 3.71 3.24
C LEU A 111 5.18 4.67 3.13
N CYS A 112 5.43 5.86 2.58
CA CYS A 112 4.43 6.89 2.34
C CYS A 112 4.60 7.46 0.94
N LYS A 113 3.50 7.72 0.25
CA LYS A 113 3.47 8.47 -0.99
C LYS A 113 2.46 9.60 -0.89
N ASP A 114 2.89 10.81 -1.24
CA ASP A 114 1.99 11.93 -1.42
C ASP A 114 1.13 11.73 -2.68
N LEU A 115 -0.18 11.86 -2.52
CA LEU A 115 -1.15 11.90 -3.61
C LEU A 115 -1.63 13.35 -3.79
N ALA A 116 -2.70 13.56 -4.54
CA ALA A 116 -3.20 14.92 -4.79
C ALA A 116 -3.73 15.57 -3.51
N GLY A 117 -3.19 16.74 -3.16
CA GLY A 117 -3.56 17.51 -1.96
C GLY A 117 -3.02 16.86 -0.68
N ASP A 118 -3.83 16.85 0.38
CA ASP A 118 -3.46 16.21 1.66
C ASP A 118 -3.72 14.69 1.66
N HIS A 119 -4.01 14.11 0.49
CA HIS A 119 -4.24 12.68 0.36
C HIS A 119 -2.91 11.95 0.30
N ARG A 120 -2.75 10.89 1.07
CA ARG A 120 -1.51 10.11 1.17
C ARG A 120 -1.83 8.63 1.17
N ASP A 121 -0.93 7.86 0.58
CA ASP A 121 -0.97 6.42 0.65
C ASP A 121 0.17 5.88 1.51
N LEU A 122 -0.19 5.09 2.52
CA LEU A 122 0.72 4.49 3.47
C LEU A 122 0.76 2.99 3.26
N VAL A 123 1.96 2.43 3.14
CA VAL A 123 2.15 1.00 2.90
C VAL A 123 3.07 0.42 3.95
N LEU A 124 2.54 -0.52 4.74
CA LEU A 124 3.27 -1.26 5.75
C LEU A 124 3.61 -2.67 5.25
N PHE A 125 4.87 -3.02 5.35
CA PHE A 125 5.40 -4.36 5.18
C PHE A 125 5.88 -4.88 6.52
N VAL A 126 5.47 -6.07 6.94
CA VAL A 126 6.00 -6.76 8.12
C VAL A 126 6.41 -8.17 7.74
N ARG A 127 7.69 -8.49 7.91
CA ARG A 127 8.23 -9.83 7.71
C ARG A 127 8.23 -10.61 9.03
N GLY A 128 7.57 -11.77 9.02
CA GLY A 128 7.56 -12.75 10.10
C GLY A 128 8.76 -13.70 10.07
N ASP A 129 8.83 -14.60 11.06
CA ASP A 129 9.93 -15.57 11.22
C ASP A 129 10.02 -16.63 10.11
N ASP A 130 8.88 -16.95 9.50
CA ASP A 130 8.71 -18.06 8.56
C ASP A 130 8.65 -17.59 7.10
N ASP A 131 9.30 -16.47 6.78
CA ASP A 131 9.17 -15.73 5.51
C ASP A 131 7.75 -15.25 5.18
N GLY A 132 6.79 -15.48 6.08
CA GLY A 132 5.45 -14.91 6.00
C GLY A 132 5.51 -13.38 6.00
N LEU A 133 4.68 -12.76 5.16
CA LEU A 133 4.61 -11.31 5.04
C LEU A 133 3.19 -10.83 5.35
N ILE A 134 3.10 -9.83 6.21
CA ILE A 134 1.90 -9.00 6.33
C ILE A 134 2.13 -7.73 5.52
N PHE A 135 1.20 -7.43 4.63
CA PHE A 135 1.13 -6.23 3.84
C PHE A 135 -0.15 -5.47 4.23
N ALA A 136 -0.03 -4.20 4.61
CA ALA A 136 -1.18 -3.34 4.84
C ALA A 136 -1.02 -2.03 4.06
N GLU A 137 -2.09 -1.60 3.41
CA GLU A 137 -2.18 -0.32 2.72
C GLU A 137 -3.29 0.51 3.32
N VAL A 138 -3.00 1.78 3.54
CA VAL A 138 -3.91 2.74 4.16
C VAL A 138 -3.86 4.02 3.34
N GLU A 139 -4.96 4.34 2.66
CA GLU A 139 -5.11 5.64 2.00
C GLU A 139 -6.02 6.54 2.81
N GLY A 140 -5.63 7.79 2.94
CA GLY A 140 -6.42 8.77 3.69
C GLY A 140 -5.91 10.18 3.49
N ARG A 141 -6.60 11.12 4.15
CA ARG A 141 -6.14 12.51 4.21
C ARG A 141 -5.28 12.70 5.44
N PHE A 142 -3.97 12.64 5.29
CA PHE A 142 -3.03 12.70 6.42
C PHE A 142 -2.20 13.98 6.36
N THR A 143 -2.25 14.76 7.43
CA THR A 143 -1.34 15.88 7.64
C THR A 143 0.01 15.37 8.17
N GLU A 144 1.05 16.22 8.16
CA GLU A 144 2.33 15.88 8.81
C GLU A 144 2.17 15.47 10.27
N LYS A 145 1.29 16.16 11.01
CA LYS A 145 0.98 15.82 12.40
C LYS A 145 0.38 14.42 12.55
N ASP A 146 -0.43 13.99 11.57
CA ASP A 146 -0.97 12.64 11.56
C ASP A 146 0.14 11.61 11.28
N LEU A 147 1.06 11.91 10.36
CA LEU A 147 2.22 11.05 10.11
C LEU A 147 3.10 10.91 11.35
N ASP A 148 3.35 11.99 12.09
CA ASP A 148 4.11 11.92 13.34
C ASP A 148 3.41 11.07 14.40
N ALA A 149 2.08 11.15 14.50
CA ALA A 149 1.30 10.29 15.39
C ALA A 149 1.37 8.82 14.98
N ILE A 150 1.27 8.54 13.68
CA ILE A 150 1.40 7.19 13.12
C ILE A 150 2.81 6.65 13.41
N ARG A 151 3.84 7.47 13.16
CA ARG A 151 5.23 7.12 13.45
C ARG A 151 5.43 6.71 14.91
N GLY A 152 4.90 7.50 15.84
CA GLY A 152 4.98 7.21 17.28
C GLY A 152 4.19 5.97 17.72
N SER A 153 3.25 5.48 16.92
CA SER A 153 2.44 4.29 17.24
C SER A 153 3.05 2.95 16.79
N VAL A 154 4.11 3.00 15.97
CA VAL A 154 4.76 1.82 15.37
C VAL A 154 6.11 1.49 16.06
N GLN A 155 6.58 2.35 16.98
CA GLN A 155 7.76 2.11 17.82
C GLN A 155 7.44 1.21 19.02
#